data_AF-A0A4P5WWI8-F1
#
_entry.id   AF-A0A4P5WWI8-F1
#
_cell.length_a   1.000
_cell.length_b   1.000
_cell.length_c   1.000
_cell.angle_alpha   90.00
_cell.angle_beta   90.00
_cell.angle_gamma   90.00
#
_symmetry.space_group_name_H-M   'P 1'
#
loop_
_entity.id
_entity.type
_entity.pdbx_description
1 polymer ?
#
loop_
_entity_poly.entity_id
_entity_poly.type
_entity_poly.pdbx_seq_one_letter_code
_entity_poly.pdbx_strand_id
1 'polypeptide(L)'
;MTTTPAGRLGEAWGDPTVAAAARLAEVLLQKADQSHNWWQLLNLAAIVAPRNVTLPDSTDDLQFELRTRGGSRILWGREPETSNPAELDVTGKLQRLRELHSRYGSPDSLRDQWLIDIRPLQGVDRSILSAQRSSESARN
;
A
#
# COMPACT_ATOMS: atom_id res chain seq x y z
N MET A 1 -12.48 3.89 -8.71
CA MET A 1 -13.07 3.26 -9.91
C MET A 1 -13.03 1.76 -9.70
N THR A 2 -14.06 1.06 -10.15
CA THR A 2 -14.15 -0.40 -10.09
C THR A 2 -13.82 -0.93 -11.48
N THR A 3 -12.81 -1.77 -11.59
CA THR A 3 -12.54 -2.50 -12.85
C THR A 3 -13.61 -3.59 -13.02
N THR A 4 -13.86 -4.02 -14.26
CA THR A 4 -14.82 -5.10 -14.56
C THR A 4 -14.04 -6.32 -15.03
N PRO A 5 -14.41 -7.54 -14.59
CA PRO A 5 -13.71 -8.75 -15.01
C PRO A 5 -13.84 -8.93 -16.53
N ALA A 6 -12.73 -9.20 -17.21
CA ALA A 6 -12.71 -9.41 -18.66
C ALA A 6 -13.26 -10.79 -19.07
N GLY A 7 -13.18 -11.78 -18.17
CA GLY A 7 -13.56 -13.17 -18.42
C GLY A 7 -14.88 -13.60 -17.79
N ARG A 8 -15.24 -14.86 -18.02
CA ARG A 8 -16.40 -15.53 -17.40
C ARG A 8 -16.14 -15.79 -15.91
N LEU A 9 -17.21 -16.12 -15.18
CA LEU A 9 -17.09 -16.61 -13.80
C LEU A 9 -16.08 -17.77 -13.74
N GLY A 10 -15.05 -17.62 -12.92
CA GLY A 10 -13.95 -18.59 -12.77
C GLY A 10 -12.71 -18.30 -13.61
N GLU A 11 -12.74 -17.33 -14.52
CA GLU A 11 -11.58 -16.89 -15.29
C GLU A 11 -10.81 -15.75 -14.58
N ALA A 12 -9.53 -15.61 -14.92
CA ALA A 12 -8.71 -14.51 -14.44
C ALA A 12 -9.29 -13.16 -14.87
N TRP A 13 -9.17 -12.15 -13.99
CA TRP A 13 -9.77 -10.83 -14.21
C TRP A 13 -9.24 -10.11 -15.46
N GLY A 14 -8.00 -10.40 -15.86
CA GLY A 14 -7.35 -9.84 -17.06
C GLY A 14 -6.78 -8.44 -16.89
N ASP A 15 -7.02 -7.78 -15.75
CA ASP A 15 -6.45 -6.47 -15.43
C ASP A 15 -5.09 -6.65 -14.71
N PRO A 16 -3.97 -6.17 -15.26
CA PRO A 16 -2.65 -6.31 -14.64
C PRO A 16 -2.58 -5.64 -13.26
N THR A 17 -3.37 -4.57 -13.04
CA THR A 17 -3.47 -3.90 -11.74
C THR A 17 -4.10 -4.83 -10.70
N VAL A 18 -5.13 -5.58 -11.09
CA VAL A 18 -5.78 -6.55 -10.19
C VAL A 18 -4.84 -7.72 -9.91
N ALA A 19 -4.13 -8.21 -10.92
CA ALA A 19 -3.17 -9.29 -10.75
C ALA A 19 -2.04 -8.89 -9.76
N ALA A 20 -1.43 -7.72 -9.95
CA ALA A 20 -0.39 -7.20 -9.07
C ALA A 20 -0.92 -6.91 -7.65
N ALA A 21 -2.13 -6.34 -7.52
CA ALA A 21 -2.77 -6.14 -6.22
C ALA A 21 -3.06 -7.47 -5.50
N ALA A 22 -3.43 -8.52 -6.23
CA ALA A 22 -3.67 -9.84 -5.65
C ALA A 22 -2.37 -10.48 -5.10
N ARG A 23 -1.25 -10.32 -5.81
CA ARG A 23 0.08 -10.75 -5.32
C ARG A 23 0.51 -9.97 -4.07
N LEU A 24 0.27 -8.66 -4.05
CA LEU A 24 0.48 -7.85 -2.85
C LEU A 24 -0.40 -8.33 -1.69
N ALA A 25 -1.66 -8.69 -1.95
CA ALA A 25 -2.54 -9.26 -0.94
C ALA A 25 -2.00 -10.59 -0.40
N GLU A 26 -1.47 -11.46 -1.25
CA GLU A 26 -0.84 -12.72 -0.82
C GLU A 26 0.31 -12.48 0.17
N VAL A 27 1.19 -11.51 -0.12
CA VAL A 27 2.25 -11.09 0.81
C VAL A 27 1.67 -10.61 2.14
N LEU A 28 0.63 -9.77 2.11
CA LEU A 28 0.02 -9.21 3.32
C LEU A 28 -0.77 -10.25 4.13
N LEU A 29 -1.17 -11.35 3.51
CA LEU A 29 -1.82 -12.48 4.19
C LEU A 29 -0.81 -13.42 4.86
N GLN A 30 0.50 -13.24 4.62
CA GLN A 30 1.54 -13.97 5.34
C GLN A 30 1.58 -13.57 6.83
N LYS A 31 2.06 -14.51 7.64
CA LYS A 31 2.13 -14.39 9.10
C LYS A 31 3.07 -13.26 9.51
N ALA A 32 2.60 -12.35 10.37
CA ALA A 32 3.38 -11.23 10.90
C ALA A 32 3.86 -11.49 12.34
N ASP A 33 3.00 -12.09 13.16
CA ASP A 33 3.31 -12.55 14.52
C ASP A 33 2.65 -13.92 14.79
N GLN A 34 2.66 -14.40 16.03
CA GLN A 34 2.09 -15.72 16.35
C GLN A 34 0.58 -15.85 16.08
N SER A 35 -0.15 -14.74 16.09
CA SER A 35 -1.61 -14.67 16.12
C SER A 35 -2.21 -13.93 14.90
N HIS A 36 -1.44 -13.13 14.18
CA HIS A 36 -1.93 -12.25 13.11
C HIS A 36 -1.08 -12.34 11.84
N ASN A 37 -1.72 -12.18 10.68
CA ASN A 37 -1.05 -11.78 9.45
C ASN A 37 -0.87 -10.25 9.35
N TRP A 38 -0.12 -9.77 8.36
CA TRP A 38 0.11 -8.33 8.18
C TRP A 38 -1.17 -7.54 7.97
N TRP A 39 -2.12 -8.11 7.23
CA TRP A 39 -3.43 -7.51 7.01
C TRP A 39 -4.17 -7.22 8.32
N GLN A 40 -4.19 -8.20 9.23
CA GLN A 40 -4.83 -8.09 10.54
C GLN A 40 -4.05 -7.16 11.48
N LEU A 41 -2.72 -7.33 11.55
CA LEU A 41 -1.86 -6.54 12.43
C LEU A 41 -1.97 -5.04 12.14
N LEU A 42 -2.05 -4.67 10.86
CA LEU A 42 -2.16 -3.28 10.40
C LEU A 42 -3.61 -2.80 10.27
N ASN A 43 -4.58 -3.66 10.58
CA ASN A 43 -6.01 -3.38 10.44
C ASN A 43 -6.39 -2.86 9.04
N LEU A 44 -5.91 -3.53 7.99
CA LEU A 44 -6.13 -3.11 6.61
C LEU A 44 -7.60 -3.29 6.18
N ALA A 45 -8.04 -2.37 5.33
CA ALA A 45 -9.36 -2.36 4.70
C ALA A 45 -9.28 -2.60 3.19
N ALA A 46 -8.26 -2.06 2.52
CA ALA A 46 -8.13 -2.17 1.07
C ALA A 46 -6.68 -1.96 0.59
N ILE A 47 -6.38 -2.53 -0.58
CA ILE A 47 -5.25 -2.14 -1.44
C ILE A 47 -5.82 -1.21 -2.51
N VAL A 48 -5.17 -0.08 -2.74
CA VAL A 48 -5.59 0.92 -3.72
C VAL A 48 -4.46 1.16 -4.71
N ALA A 49 -4.78 1.07 -5.99
CA ALA A 49 -3.89 1.48 -7.07
C ALA A 49 -4.38 2.84 -7.60
N PRO A 50 -3.77 3.98 -7.20
CA PRO A 50 -4.10 5.27 -7.79
C PRO A 50 -3.82 5.26 -9.29
N ARG A 51 -4.71 5.86 -10.09
CA ARG A 51 -4.43 6.12 -11.50
C ARG A 51 -3.38 7.22 -11.58
N ASN A 52 -2.19 6.90 -12.05
CA ASN A 52 -1.30 7.93 -12.59
C ASN A 52 -1.96 8.52 -13.83
N VAL A 53 -1.85 9.84 -14.01
CA VAL A 53 -2.44 10.58 -15.15
C VAL A 53 -1.82 10.10 -16.48
N THR A 54 -0.61 9.56 -16.40
CA THR A 54 0.07 8.81 -17.45
C THR A 54 -0.33 7.34 -17.35
N LEU A 55 -0.79 6.75 -18.46
CA LEU A 55 -0.94 5.29 -18.57
C LEU A 55 0.40 4.66 -18.16
N PRO A 56 0.42 3.72 -17.21
CA PRO A 56 1.66 3.03 -16.87
C PRO A 56 2.15 2.29 -18.12
N ASP A 57 3.35 2.63 -18.59
CA ASP A 57 3.97 2.01 -19.77
C ASP A 57 4.33 0.53 -19.51
N SER A 58 4.40 0.14 -18.23
CA SER A 58 4.65 -1.23 -17.78
C SER A 58 4.05 -1.50 -16.40
N THR A 59 3.86 -2.77 -16.04
CA THR A 59 3.41 -3.18 -14.69
C THR A 59 4.32 -2.66 -13.58
N ASP A 60 5.60 -2.47 -13.88
CA ASP A 60 6.61 -1.90 -12.97
C ASP A 60 6.35 -0.43 -12.58
N ASP A 61 5.51 0.29 -13.32
CA ASP A 61 5.12 1.67 -13.01
C ASP A 61 3.86 1.76 -12.15
N LEU A 62 3.22 0.61 -11.87
CA LEU A 62 2.08 0.57 -10.97
C LEU A 62 2.50 0.96 -9.55
N GLN A 63 1.71 1.83 -8.95
CA GLN A 63 1.88 2.26 -7.56
C GLN A 63 0.69 1.75 -6.75
N PHE A 64 0.98 1.28 -5.54
CA PHE A 64 0.00 0.77 -4.60
C PHE A 64 0.06 1.52 -3.28
N GLU A 65 -1.11 1.67 -2.68
CA GLU A 65 -1.35 2.23 -1.36
C GLU A 65 -2.16 1.24 -0.54
N LEU A 66 -1.85 1.12 0.75
CA LEU A 66 -2.65 0.34 1.70
C LEU A 66 -3.50 1.30 2.51
N ARG A 67 -4.78 0.98 2.65
CA ARG A 67 -5.71 1.76 3.48
C ARG A 67 -6.10 0.96 4.71
N THR A 68 -5.97 1.57 5.87
CA THR A 68 -6.40 1.00 7.15
C THR A 68 -7.89 1.28 7.38
N ARG A 69 -8.53 0.53 8.28
CA ARG A 69 -9.95 0.73 8.62
C ARG A 69 -10.19 2.06 9.34
N GLY A 70 -9.21 2.56 10.10
CA GLY A 70 -9.24 3.89 10.73
C GLY A 70 -8.98 5.05 9.76
N GLY A 71 -8.63 4.77 8.50
CA GLY A 71 -8.53 5.76 7.43
C GLY A 71 -7.11 6.27 7.15
N SER A 72 -6.10 5.74 7.84
CA SER A 72 -4.69 5.98 7.50
C SER A 72 -4.33 5.36 6.14
N ARG A 73 -3.34 5.94 5.48
CA ARG A 73 -2.82 5.51 4.18
C ARG A 73 -1.33 5.21 4.30
N ILE A 74 -0.93 4.07 3.76
CA ILE A 74 0.47 3.66 3.68
C ILE A 74 0.85 3.60 2.21
N LEU A 75 1.79 4.42 1.77
CA LEU A 75 2.31 4.40 0.41
C LEU A 75 3.30 3.25 0.28
N TRP A 76 2.88 2.17 -0.38
CA TRP A 76 3.69 0.96 -0.56
C TRP A 76 4.67 1.11 -1.73
N GLY A 77 4.23 1.79 -2.79
CA GLY A 77 4.99 1.91 -4.04
C GLY A 77 4.72 0.75 -4.99
N ARG A 78 5.77 0.19 -5.59
CA ARG A 78 5.67 -0.84 -6.64
C ARG A 78 5.23 -2.21 -6.14
N GLU A 79 4.86 -3.08 -7.08
CA GLU A 79 4.47 -4.46 -6.78
C GLU A 79 5.63 -5.27 -6.14
N PRO A 80 5.32 -6.33 -5.38
CA PRO A 80 6.31 -7.10 -4.62
C PRO A 80 7.41 -7.75 -5.48
N GLU A 81 7.08 -8.15 -6.71
CA GLU A 81 7.97 -8.94 -7.57
C GLU A 81 8.91 -8.07 -8.42
N THR A 82 8.69 -6.76 -8.48
CA THR A 82 9.57 -5.85 -9.20
C THR A 82 10.88 -5.66 -8.42
N SER A 83 11.93 -6.33 -8.86
CA SER A 83 13.28 -6.17 -8.32
C SER A 83 13.89 -4.86 -8.83
N ASN A 84 13.58 -3.74 -8.14
CA ASN A 84 14.19 -2.44 -8.42
C ASN A 84 15.27 -2.14 -7.37
N PRO A 85 16.55 -1.97 -7.76
CA PRO A 85 17.63 -1.69 -6.82
C PRO A 85 17.49 -0.34 -6.07
N ALA A 86 16.58 0.54 -6.50
CA ALA A 86 16.29 1.82 -5.84
C ALA A 86 15.19 1.73 -4.76
N GLU A 87 14.46 0.62 -4.66
CA GLU A 87 13.45 0.40 -3.62
C GLU A 87 13.86 -0.77 -2.70
N LEU A 88 13.35 -0.77 -1.47
CA LEU A 88 13.47 -1.95 -0.60
C LEU A 88 12.71 -3.12 -1.21
N ASP A 89 13.28 -4.33 -1.07
CA ASP A 89 12.58 -5.56 -1.39
C ASP A 89 11.37 -5.75 -0.44
N VAL A 90 10.53 -6.72 -0.77
CA VAL A 90 9.32 -7.04 0.00
C VAL A 90 9.64 -7.29 1.47
N THR A 91 10.70 -8.04 1.73
CA THR A 91 11.14 -8.37 3.09
C THR A 91 11.52 -7.12 3.86
N GLY A 92 12.28 -6.20 3.25
CA GLY A 92 12.63 -4.91 3.82
C GLY A 92 11.43 -4.03 4.09
N LYS A 93 10.46 -3.97 3.17
CA LYS A 93 9.19 -3.24 3.37
C LYS A 93 8.40 -3.82 4.56
N LEU A 94 8.32 -5.14 4.70
CA LEU A 94 7.66 -5.80 5.84
C LEU A 94 8.37 -5.54 7.17
N GLN A 95 9.71 -5.59 7.22
CA GLN A 95 10.44 -5.23 8.44
C GLN A 95 10.18 -3.78 8.85
N ARG A 96 10.14 -2.86 7.88
CA ARG A 96 9.85 -1.45 8.15
C ARG A 96 8.43 -1.24 8.68
N LEU A 97 7.44 -1.97 8.16
CA LEU A 97 6.08 -1.98 8.72
C LEU A 97 6.05 -2.50 10.16
N ARG A 98 6.87 -3.51 10.48
CA ARG A 98 7.00 -4.00 11.86
C ARG A 98 7.55 -2.94 12.80
N GLU A 99 8.62 -2.28 12.38
CA GLU A 99 9.24 -1.21 13.16
C GLU A 99 8.29 -0.04 13.39
N LEU A 100 7.47 0.29 12.39
CA LEU A 100 6.43 1.31 12.52
C LEU A 100 5.39 0.92 13.56
N HIS A 101 4.86 -0.30 13.44
CA HIS A 101 3.88 -0.82 14.38
C HIS A 101 4.46 -0.88 15.81
N SER A 102 5.71 -1.31 15.96
CA SER A 102 6.37 -1.39 17.26
C SER A 102 6.67 -0.02 17.87
N ARG A 103 7.07 0.98 17.07
CA ARG A 103 7.44 2.30 17.57
C ARG A 103 6.23 3.18 17.89
N TYR A 104 5.14 3.03 17.14
CA TYR A 104 4.03 3.98 17.18
C TYR A 104 2.67 3.33 17.49
N GLY A 105 2.62 2.01 17.61
CA GLY A 105 1.37 1.26 17.78
C GLY A 105 0.62 1.09 16.48
N SER A 106 -0.66 0.73 16.58
CA SER A 106 -1.51 0.52 15.41
C SER A 106 -1.71 1.85 14.67
N PRO A 107 -1.65 1.87 13.33
CA PRO A 107 -1.89 3.08 12.52
C PRO A 107 -3.30 3.67 12.68
N ASP A 108 -4.20 2.97 13.37
CA ASP A 108 -5.57 3.37 13.69
C ASP A 108 -5.77 3.83 15.15
N SER A 109 -4.74 3.78 16.00
CA SER A 109 -4.87 4.09 17.44
C SER A 109 -4.91 5.59 17.76
N LEU A 110 -4.68 6.49 16.80
CA LEU A 110 -4.63 7.93 17.01
C LEU A 110 -5.77 8.62 16.23
N ARG A 111 -6.37 9.66 16.81
CA ARG A 111 -7.51 10.41 16.23
C ARG A 111 -7.21 11.02 14.86
N ASP A 112 -5.95 11.10 14.48
CA ASP A 112 -5.48 11.68 13.23
C ASP A 112 -5.24 10.59 12.19
N GLN A 113 -5.76 10.79 10.97
CA GLN A 113 -5.46 9.94 9.82
C GLN A 113 -4.03 10.25 9.34
N TRP A 114 -3.21 9.22 9.18
CA TRP A 114 -1.81 9.38 8.80
C TRP A 114 -1.56 9.00 7.34
N LEU A 115 -0.68 9.73 6.68
CA LEU A 115 0.01 9.30 5.47
C LEU A 115 1.39 8.79 5.88
N ILE A 116 1.69 7.53 5.58
CA ILE A 116 2.94 6.86 5.94
C ILE A 116 3.62 6.44 4.64
N ASP A 117 4.76 7.06 4.31
CA ASP A 117 5.54 6.70 3.12
C ASP A 117 6.70 5.78 3.51
N ILE A 118 6.62 4.52 3.07
CA ILE A 118 7.66 3.51 3.34
C ILE A 118 8.64 3.33 2.17
N ARG A 119 8.45 4.08 1.07
CA ARG A 119 9.29 4.01 -0.14
C ARG A 119 10.71 4.56 0.05
N PRO A 120 10.95 5.67 0.78
CA PRO A 120 12.29 6.24 0.88
C PRO A 120 13.29 5.29 1.53
N LEU A 121 14.47 5.10 0.93
CA LEU A 121 15.51 4.24 1.51
C LEU A 121 15.95 4.72 2.92
N GLN A 122 15.90 6.03 3.14
CA GLN A 122 16.46 6.75 4.29
C GLN A 122 15.58 6.72 5.55
N GLY A 123 14.38 6.13 5.50
CA GLY A 123 13.49 6.03 6.64
C GLY A 123 12.02 5.97 6.24
N VAL A 124 11.13 6.20 7.20
CA VAL A 124 9.69 6.35 6.96
C VAL A 124 9.35 7.82 7.12
N ASP A 125 8.71 8.39 6.10
CA ASP A 125 8.09 9.72 6.25
C ASP A 125 6.65 9.58 6.71
N ARG A 126 6.23 10.43 7.65
CA ARG A 126 4.87 10.42 8.18
C ARG A 126 4.32 11.83 8.30
N SER A 127 3.19 12.04 7.62
CA SER A 127 2.50 13.32 7.59
C SER A 127 1.02 13.14 7.98
N ILE A 128 0.40 14.16 8.57
CA ILE A 128 -1.04 14.12 8.86
C ILE A 128 -1.81 14.29 7.55
N LEU A 129 -2.79 13.42 7.29
CA LEU A 129 -3.52 13.40 6.02
C LEU A 129 -4.31 14.71 5.77
N SER A 130 -4.75 15.40 6.83
CA SER A 130 -5.41 16.71 6.74
C SER A 130 -4.47 17.83 6.29
N ALA A 131 -3.17 17.75 6.62
CA ALA A 131 -2.18 18.75 6.20
C ALA A 131 -1.87 18.66 4.69
N GLN A 132 -2.02 17.48 4.09
CA GLN A 132 -1.73 17.24 2.67
C GLN A 132 -2.90 17.65 1.74
N ARG A 133 -4.17 17.53 2.18
CA ARG A 133 -5.32 18.06 1.41
C ARG A 133 -5.22 19.58 1.21
N SER A 134 -4.67 20.28 2.19
CA SER A 134 -4.48 21.73 2.17
C SER A 134 -3.41 22.16 1.15
N SER A 135 -2.39 21.33 0.91
CA SER A 135 -1.32 21.63 -0.06
C SER A 135 -1.68 21.25 -1.50
N GLU A 136 -2.52 20.23 -1.71
CA GLU A 136 -3.07 19.92 -3.05
C GLU A 136 -4.13 20.94 -3.50
N SER A 137 -4.98 21.45 -2.59
CA SER A 137 -5.96 22.49 -2.94
C SER A 137 -5.33 23.87 -3.20
N ALA A 138 -4.14 24.14 -2.66
CA ALA A 138 -3.44 25.40 -2.85
C ALA A 138 -2.60 25.47 -4.15
N ARG A 139 -2.54 24.37 -4.91
CA ARG A 139 -1.78 24.27 -6.18
C ARG A 139 -2.65 24.32 -7.43
N ASN A 140 -3.95 24.62 -7.30
CA ASN A 140 -4.89 24.69 -8.42
C ASN A 140 -5.36 26.12 -8.70
#